data_AF-A0A9E3IJN3-F1
#
_entry.id   AF-A0A9E3IJN3-F1
#
_cell.length_a   1.000
_cell.length_b   1.000
_cell.length_c   1.000
_cell.angle_alpha   90.00
_cell.angle_beta   90.00
_cell.angle_gamma   90.00
#
_symmetry.space_group_name_H-M   'P 1'
#
loop_
_entity.id
_entity.type
_entity.pdbx_description
1 polymer ?
#
loop_
_entity_poly.entity_id
_entity_poly.type
_entity_poly.pdbx_seq_one_letter_code
_entity_poly.pdbx_strand_id
1 'polypeptide(L)' 'MTIMESRPVADAATEMQQLLSALVQLRKGDADVRLPMHWSGVAGRVADAFNDVVEQNANMAEEL' A
#
# COMPACT_ATOMS: atom_id res chain seq x y z
N MET A 1 -20.64 -10.17 25.64
CA MET A 1 -20.37 -9.16 24.58
C MET A 1 -18.88 -9.13 24.33
N THR A 2 -18.41 -9.96 23.39
CA THR A 2 -17.12 -9.79 22.71
C THR A 2 -17.28 -10.45 21.35
N ILE A 3 -17.74 -9.67 20.36
CA ILE A 3 -17.57 -10.05 18.96
C ILE A 3 -16.09 -9.81 18.65
N MET A 4 -15.26 -10.85 18.78
CA MET A 4 -13.99 -10.90 18.08
C MET A 4 -14.34 -11.11 16.61
N GLU A 5 -14.51 -10.02 15.86
CA GLU A 5 -14.44 -10.06 14.41
C GLU A 5 -13.05 -10.59 14.05
N SER A 6 -12.97 -11.91 13.86
CA SER A 6 -11.85 -12.56 13.20
C SER A 6 -11.74 -11.92 11.82
N ARG A 7 -10.89 -10.90 11.67
CA ARG A 7 -10.46 -10.47 10.34
C ARG A 7 -9.88 -11.72 9.67
N PRO A 8 -10.40 -12.14 8.52
CA PRO A 8 -9.89 -13.34 7.88
C PRO A 8 -8.42 -13.10 7.56
N VAL A 9 -7.55 -14.04 7.93
CA VAL A 9 -6.11 -14.05 7.56
C VAL A 9 -5.90 -13.88 6.05
N ALA A 10 -6.93 -14.17 5.25
CA ALA A 10 -6.99 -13.89 3.82
C ALA A 10 -6.76 -12.41 3.47
N ASP A 11 -7.18 -11.47 4.32
CA ASP A 11 -6.99 -10.03 4.07
C ASP A 11 -5.50 -9.68 4.16
N ALA A 12 -4.79 -10.15 5.19
CA ALA A 12 -3.37 -9.87 5.37
C ALA A 12 -2.48 -10.44 4.24
N ALA A 13 -2.80 -11.65 3.76
CA ALA A 13 -2.08 -12.23 2.62
C ALA A 13 -2.35 -11.43 1.33
N THR A 14 -3.58 -10.98 1.13
CA THR A 14 -3.97 -10.16 -0.02
C THR A 14 -3.32 -8.77 0.02
N GLU A 15 -3.30 -8.12 1.18
CA GLU A 15 -2.61 -6.85 1.43
C GLU A 15 -1.11 -6.96 1.09
N MET A 16 -0.44 -8.02 1.53
CA MET A 16 0.97 -8.26 1.21
C MET A 16 1.22 -8.50 -0.28
N GLN A 17 0.31 -9.22 -0.96
CA GLN A 17 0.41 -9.40 -2.42
C GLN A 17 0.23 -8.08 -3.17
N GLN A 18 -0.71 -7.23 -2.73
CA GLN A 18 -0.90 -5.89 -3.29
C GLN A 18 0.31 -4.99 -3.06
N LEU A 19 0.88 -5.00 -1.85
CA LEU A 19 2.11 -4.29 -1.53
C LEU A 19 3.28 -4.72 -2.42
N LEU A 20 3.47 -6.04 -2.59
CA LEU A 20 4.54 -6.56 -3.46
C LEU A 20 4.32 -6.13 -4.92
N SER A 21 3.10 -6.23 -5.43
CA SER A 21 2.77 -5.79 -6.78
C SER A 21 3.04 -4.29 -6.97
N ALA A 22 2.68 -3.48 -5.97
CA ALA A 22 2.92 -2.05 -6.00
C ALA A 22 4.41 -1.68 -5.98
N LEU A 23 5.22 -2.35 -5.14
CA LEU A 23 6.68 -2.19 -5.12
C LEU A 23 7.34 -2.58 -6.45
N VAL A 24 6.86 -3.65 -7.10
CA VAL A 24 7.36 -4.06 -8.41
C VAL A 24 7.06 -3.03 -9.49
N GLN A 25 5.87 -2.42 -9.46
CA GLN A 25 5.49 -1.35 -10.39
C GLN A 25 6.29 -0.08 -10.14
N LEU A 26 6.43 0.34 -8.89
CA LEU A 26 7.27 1.48 -8.51
C LEU A 26 8.72 1.29 -8.98
N ARG A 27 9.28 0.09 -8.81
CA ARG A 27 10.63 -0.26 -9.32
C ARG A 27 10.75 -0.16 -10.85
N LYS A 28 9.67 -0.38 -11.58
CA LYS A 28 9.64 -0.22 -13.04
C LYS A 28 9.53 1.24 -13.49
N GLY A 29 9.34 2.18 -12.57
CA GLY A 29 9.15 3.60 -12.85
C GLY A 29 7.68 4.02 -12.91
N ASP A 30 6.75 3.15 -12.52
CA ASP A 30 5.33 3.47 -12.47
C ASP A 30 5.03 4.28 -11.19
N ALA A 31 4.98 5.61 -11.32
CA ALA A 31 4.80 6.53 -10.21
C ALA A 31 3.31 6.83 -9.90
N ASP A 32 2.38 6.21 -10.64
CA ASP A 32 0.94 6.34 -10.39
C ASP A 32 0.41 5.23 -9.46
N VAL A 33 1.25 4.25 -9.12
CA VAL A 33 0.81 3.13 -8.29
C VAL A 33 0.45 3.59 -6.88
N ARG A 34 -0.73 3.19 -6.40
CA ARG A 34 -1.22 3.51 -5.05
C ARG A 34 -1.85 2.28 -4.41
N LEU A 35 -1.67 2.17 -3.10
CA LEU A 35 -2.28 1.14 -2.27
C LEU A 35 -3.62 1.62 -1.71
N PRO A 36 -4.58 0.69 -1.50
CA PRO A 36 -5.89 1.03 -0.95
C PRO A 36 -5.81 1.55 0.49
N MET A 37 -6.52 2.64 0.78
CA MET A 37 -6.60 3.23 2.13
C MET A 37 -7.57 2.51 3.08
N HIS A 38 -8.28 1.47 2.62
CA HIS A 38 -9.21 0.72 3.47
C HIS A 38 -8.51 -0.29 4.39
N TRP A 39 -7.18 -0.43 4.29
CA TRP A 39 -6.40 -1.32 5.14
C TRP A 39 -6.40 -0.82 6.59
N SER A 40 -6.52 -1.73 7.53
CA SER A 40 -6.67 -1.39 8.96
C SER A 40 -5.50 -1.89 9.79
N GLY A 41 -5.07 -1.10 10.78
CA GLY A 41 -3.95 -1.44 11.66
C GLY A 41 -2.59 -1.16 11.02
N VAL A 42 -1.64 -2.11 11.13
CA VAL A 42 -0.27 -1.93 10.60
C VAL A 42 -0.28 -1.84 9.07
N ALA A 43 -1.11 -2.63 8.40
CA ALA A 43 -1.24 -2.58 6.94
C ALA A 43 -1.66 -1.18 6.46
N GLY A 44 -2.66 -0.56 7.08
CA GLY A 44 -3.07 0.81 6.77
C GLY A 44 -1.94 1.83 6.86
N ARG A 45 -1.09 1.74 7.90
CA ARG A 45 0.09 2.60 8.05
C ARG A 45 1.16 2.34 6.98
N VAL A 46 1.29 1.10 6.51
CA VAL A 46 2.21 0.75 5.41
C VAL A 46 1.68 1.29 4.08
N ALA A 47 0.37 1.18 3.82
CA ALA A 47 -0.26 1.75 2.62
C ALA A 47 -0.09 3.27 2.56
N ASP A 48 -0.31 3.95 3.67
CA ASP A 48 -0.12 5.40 3.83
C ASP A 48 1.33 5.80 3.51
N ALA A 49 2.30 5.22 4.21
CA ALA A 49 3.72 5.50 3.98
C ALA A 49 4.19 5.15 2.57
N PHE A 50 3.67 4.07 1.97
CA PHE A 50 3.98 3.73 0.58
C PHE A 50 3.44 4.80 -0.38
N ASN A 51 2.18 5.20 -0.23
CA ASN A 51 1.56 6.20 -1.08
C ASN A 51 2.30 7.55 -1.03
N ASP A 52 2.74 7.97 0.16
CA ASP A 52 3.55 9.18 0.35
C ASP A 52 4.89 9.10 -0.39
N VAL A 53 5.56 7.95 -0.35
CA VAL A 53 6.84 7.75 -1.05
C VAL A 53 6.63 7.77 -2.56
N VAL A 54 5.55 7.16 -3.05
CA VAL A 54 5.26 7.19 -4.49
C VAL A 54 4.93 8.61 -4.94
N GLU A 55 4.17 9.37 -4.16
CA GLU A 55 3.87 10.78 -4.45
C GLU A 55 5.14 11.64 -4.48
N GLN A 56 6.03 11.50 -3.50
CA GLN A 56 7.32 12.20 -3.49
C GLN A 56 8.18 11.82 -4.71
N ASN A 57 8.22 10.54 -5.05
CA ASN A 57 8.96 10.06 -6.22
C ASN A 57 8.35 10.58 -7.54
N ALA A 58 7.02 10.67 -7.64
CA ALA A 58 6.33 11.25 -8.79
C ALA A 58 6.67 12.74 -8.95
N ASN A 59 6.58 13.51 -7.86
CA ASN A 59 6.91 14.94 -7.86
C ASN A 59 8.38 15.19 -8.28
N MET A 60 9.32 14.40 -7.76
CA MET A 60 10.73 14.51 -8.14
C MET A 60 10.98 14.14 -9.61
N ALA A 61 10.19 13.21 -10.17
CA ALA A 61 10.29 12.84 -11.57
C ALA A 61 9.69 13.91 -12.50
N GLU A 62 8.69 14.68 -12.05
CA GLU A 62 8.13 15.81 -12.80
C GLU A 62 9.02 17.06 -12.80
N GLU A 63 9.95 17.17 -11.84
CA GLU A 63 10.92 18.29 -11.76
C GLU A 63 12.19 18.10 -12.63
N LEU A 64 12.30 17.00 -13.39
CA LEU A 64 13.44 16.67 -14.26
C LEU A 64 13.12 16.83 -15.75
#